data_AF-A0A645FCD7-F1
#
_entry.id   AF-A0A645FCD7-F1
#
_cell.length_a   1.000
_cell.length_b   1.000
_cell.length_c   1.000
_cell.angle_alpha   90.00
_cell.angle_beta   90.00
_cell.angle_gamma   90.00
#
_symmetry.space_group_name_H-M   'P 1'
#
loop_
_entity.id
_entity.type
_entity.pdbx_description
1 polymer ?
#
loop_
_entity_poly.entity_id
_entity_poly.type
_entity_poly.pdbx_seq_one_letter_code
_entity_poly.pdbx_strand_id
1 'polypeptide(L)'
;MVGGGWTPGYLEALTGWREMISTLLRRGVPYLGWSAGAMVVGRHAIVGGWQHRGRQVVPEIVGEGSTELDIRDGLALIGPSIETHADTQYLLGRALAALQTGPMRSIAAIDEETALVVDVTSGRSKVLGRGRVTWVSADGDRFVVRFEPRDSQPADES
;
A
#
# COMPACT_ATOMS: atom_id res chain seq x y z
N MET A 1 3.93 -3.15 15.77
CA MET A 1 4.69 -2.32 14.81
C MET A 1 5.41 -3.24 13.85
N VAL A 2 5.45 -2.91 12.56
CA VAL A 2 6.14 -3.70 11.53
C VAL A 2 6.99 -2.75 10.69
N GLY A 3 8.28 -3.05 10.57
CA GLY A 3 9.23 -2.15 9.95
C GLY A 3 9.29 -2.20 8.43
N GLY A 4 10.18 -1.37 7.88
CA GLY A 4 10.61 -1.44 6.48
C GLY A 4 11.71 -2.49 6.26
N GLY A 5 11.92 -2.83 4.99
CA GLY A 5 12.91 -3.82 4.56
C GLY A 5 12.39 -4.59 3.35
N TRP A 6 12.82 -5.85 3.21
CA TRP A 6 12.41 -6.71 2.10
C TRP A 6 10.94 -7.15 2.24
N THR A 7 10.08 -6.62 1.37
CA THR A 7 8.62 -6.80 1.46
C THR A 7 8.16 -8.28 1.45
N PRO A 8 8.66 -9.15 0.56
CA PRO A 8 8.29 -10.57 0.56
C PRO A 8 8.60 -11.27 1.89
N GLY A 9 9.74 -10.95 2.52
CA GLY A 9 10.15 -11.55 3.79
C GLY A 9 9.24 -11.16 4.96
N TYR A 10 8.79 -9.89 5.00
CA TYR A 10 7.81 -9.47 6.00
C TYR A 10 6.47 -10.18 5.83
N LEU A 11 5.99 -10.32 4.58
CA LEU A 11 4.75 -11.04 4.33
C LEU A 11 4.86 -12.51 4.77
N GLU A 12 5.94 -13.19 4.41
CA GLU A 12 6.20 -14.58 4.81
C GLU A 12 6.21 -14.73 6.33
N ALA A 13 6.96 -13.87 7.03
CA ALA A 13 7.09 -13.91 8.48
C ALA A 13 5.75 -13.67 9.22
N LEU A 14 4.86 -12.86 8.65
CA LEU A 14 3.60 -12.46 9.30
C LEU A 14 2.39 -13.31 8.90
N THR A 15 2.45 -14.03 7.78
CA THR A 15 1.30 -14.80 7.26
C THR A 15 0.75 -15.80 8.28
N GLY A 16 1.63 -16.51 8.99
CA GLY A 16 1.23 -17.46 10.05
C GLY A 16 0.54 -16.81 11.26
N TRP A 17 0.67 -15.49 11.43
CA TRP A 17 0.12 -14.72 12.54
C TRP A 17 -1.11 -13.89 12.17
N ARG A 18 -1.58 -13.98 10.91
CA ARG A 18 -2.66 -13.17 10.35
C ARG A 18 -3.91 -13.12 11.24
N GLU A 19 -4.40 -14.27 11.70
CA GLU A 19 -5.60 -14.34 12.53
C GLU A 19 -5.40 -13.70 13.91
N MET A 20 -4.22 -13.88 14.50
CA MET A 20 -3.87 -13.26 15.78
C MET A 20 -3.80 -11.73 15.63
N ILE A 21 -3.12 -11.23 14.60
CA ILE A 21 -3.02 -9.80 14.31
C ILE A 21 -4.41 -9.19 14.08
N SER A 22 -5.24 -9.87 13.29
CA SER A 22 -6.64 -9.46 13.04
C SER A 22 -7.46 -9.42 14.32
N THR A 23 -7.28 -10.40 15.21
CA THR A 23 -7.95 -10.44 16.51
C THR A 23 -7.52 -9.28 17.41
N LEU A 24 -6.23 -8.97 17.47
CA LEU A 24 -5.69 -7.85 18.25
C LEU A 24 -6.24 -6.51 17.74
N LEU A 25 -6.28 -6.32 16.42
CA LEU A 25 -6.87 -5.13 15.79
C LEU A 25 -8.34 -4.94 16.17
N ARG A 26 -9.15 -6.00 16.10
CA ARG A 26 -10.56 -5.95 16.51
C ARG A 26 -10.75 -5.67 18.02
N ARG A 27 -9.73 -5.96 18.83
CA ARG A 27 -9.68 -5.64 20.27
C ARG A 27 -9.14 -4.24 20.55
N GLY A 28 -8.88 -3.43 19.52
CA GLY A 28 -8.44 -2.05 19.66
C GLY A 28 -6.91 -1.87 19.72
N VAL A 29 -6.13 -2.93 19.50
CA VAL A 29 -4.66 -2.81 19.41
C VAL A 29 -4.31 -2.27 18.01
N PRO A 30 -3.66 -1.09 17.90
CA PRO A 30 -3.35 -0.52 16.60
C PRO A 30 -2.26 -1.31 15.87
N TYR A 31 -2.39 -1.40 14.55
CA TYR A 31 -1.32 -1.82 13.65
C TYR A 31 -0.64 -0.57 13.08
N LEU A 32 0.69 -0.52 13.18
CA LEU A 32 1.53 0.52 12.58
C LEU A 32 2.59 -0.17 11.74
N GLY A 33 2.55 0.08 10.43
CA GLY A 33 3.52 -0.39 9.45
C GLY A 33 4.10 0.78 8.65
N TRP A 34 5.39 0.73 8.32
CA TRP A 34 6.02 1.70 7.42
C TRP A 34 6.79 0.95 6.33
N SER A 35 6.84 1.51 5.11
CA SER A 35 7.44 0.86 3.93
C SER A 35 6.84 -0.54 3.72
N ALA A 36 7.66 -1.60 3.64
CA ALA A 36 7.23 -3.00 3.56
C ALA A 36 6.10 -3.38 4.54
N GLY A 37 6.20 -2.95 5.81
CA GLY A 37 5.16 -3.22 6.81
C GLY A 37 3.80 -2.60 6.46
N ALA A 38 3.77 -1.49 5.73
CA ALA A 38 2.51 -0.94 5.22
C ALA A 38 2.01 -1.68 3.97
N MET A 39 2.92 -2.15 3.10
CA MET A 39 2.56 -2.81 1.83
C MET A 39 1.84 -4.17 2.02
N VAL A 40 2.04 -4.84 3.16
CA VAL A 40 1.50 -6.19 3.42
C VAL A 40 0.10 -6.21 4.05
N VAL A 41 -0.46 -5.07 4.45
CA VAL A 41 -1.71 -5.02 5.25
C VAL A 41 -2.99 -5.28 4.46
N GLY A 42 -2.95 -5.07 3.14
CA GLY A 42 -4.10 -5.22 2.26
C GLY A 42 -4.55 -6.67 2.10
N ARG A 43 -5.71 -6.87 1.46
CA ARG A 43 -6.16 -8.22 1.05
C ARG A 43 -5.15 -8.87 0.10
N HIS A 44 -4.59 -8.07 -0.79
CA HIS A 44 -3.53 -8.48 -1.70
C HIS A 44 -2.34 -7.53 -1.51
N ALA A 45 -1.14 -8.06 -1.52
CA ALA A 45 0.10 -7.32 -1.34
C ALA A 45 0.90 -7.34 -2.64
N ILE A 46 1.33 -6.17 -3.11
CA ILE A 46 2.34 -6.05 -4.16
C ILE A 46 3.67 -6.20 -3.45
N VAL A 47 4.35 -7.33 -3.62
CA VAL A 47 5.58 -7.61 -2.87
C VAL A 47 6.84 -7.42 -3.69
N GLY A 48 6.71 -7.16 -4.98
CA GLY A 48 7.83 -6.92 -5.87
C GLY A 48 7.41 -6.83 -7.33
N GLY A 49 8.41 -6.82 -8.21
CA GLY A 49 8.23 -6.70 -9.65
C GLY A 49 8.41 -5.28 -10.13
N TRP A 50 9.08 -5.16 -11.27
CA TRP A 50 9.32 -3.89 -11.96
C TRP A 50 8.86 -3.89 -13.43
N GLN A 51 8.44 -5.05 -13.93
CA GLN A 51 7.82 -5.23 -15.24
C GLN A 51 6.39 -5.72 -15.14
N HIS A 52 5.62 -5.43 -16.18
CA HIS A 52 4.34 -6.05 -16.48
C HIS A 52 4.31 -6.50 -17.94
N ARG A 53 4.21 -7.81 -18.17
CA ARG A 53 4.19 -8.44 -19.51
C ARG A 53 5.41 -8.05 -20.34
N GLY A 54 6.61 -8.12 -19.75
CA GLY A 54 7.87 -7.79 -20.40
C GLY A 54 8.14 -6.30 -20.55
N ARG A 55 7.21 -5.42 -20.13
CA ARG A 55 7.37 -3.97 -20.22
C ARG A 55 7.73 -3.40 -18.85
N GLN A 56 8.79 -2.59 -18.80
CA GLN A 56 9.12 -1.82 -17.60
C GLN A 56 7.97 -0.88 -17.21
N VAL A 57 7.54 -0.95 -15.94
CA VAL A 57 6.51 -0.07 -15.37
C VAL A 57 7.07 0.85 -14.28
N VAL A 58 8.16 0.46 -13.63
CA VAL A 58 8.91 1.22 -12.62
C VAL A 58 10.41 0.88 -12.74
N PRO A 59 11.33 1.60 -12.06
CA PRO A 59 12.75 1.25 -12.07
C PRO A 59 13.02 -0.18 -11.57
N GLU A 60 14.08 -0.84 -12.07
CA GLU A 60 14.42 -2.22 -11.67
C GLU A 60 14.77 -2.35 -10.17
N ILE A 61 15.43 -1.32 -9.61
CA ILE A 61 15.93 -1.34 -8.23
C ILE A 61 14.83 -1.50 -7.16
N VAL A 62 13.58 -1.20 -7.50
CA VAL A 62 12.41 -1.32 -6.61
C VAL A 62 11.65 -2.65 -6.80
N GLY A 63 12.21 -3.57 -7.59
CA GLY A 63 11.61 -4.85 -7.93
C GLY A 63 11.64 -5.91 -6.82
N GLU A 64 12.35 -5.66 -5.71
CA GLU A 64 12.39 -6.56 -4.54
C GLU A 64 12.81 -8.01 -4.87
N GLY A 65 13.66 -8.18 -5.90
CA GLY A 65 14.13 -9.48 -6.39
C GLY A 65 13.20 -10.16 -7.41
N SER A 66 12.10 -9.51 -7.81
CA SER A 66 11.17 -10.01 -8.82
C SER A 66 11.22 -9.15 -10.09
N THR A 67 11.23 -9.80 -11.26
CA THR A 67 11.17 -9.11 -12.56
C THR A 67 9.75 -8.69 -12.90
N GLU A 68 8.83 -9.66 -13.06
CA GLU A 68 7.41 -9.40 -13.25
C GLU A 68 6.72 -9.05 -11.94
N LEU A 69 5.57 -8.38 -12.01
CA LEU A 69 4.73 -8.08 -10.85
C LEU A 69 4.49 -9.34 -10.00
N ASP A 70 4.90 -9.25 -8.73
CA ASP A 70 4.65 -10.28 -7.73
C ASP A 70 3.56 -9.78 -6.78
N ILE A 71 2.37 -10.37 -6.92
CA ILE A 71 1.18 -10.05 -6.14
C ILE A 71 0.78 -11.31 -5.38
N ARG A 72 0.68 -11.19 -4.06
CA ARG A 72 0.35 -12.31 -3.16
C ARG A 72 -0.86 -11.96 -2.29
N ASP A 73 -1.41 -12.95 -1.61
CA ASP A 73 -2.36 -12.70 -0.54
C ASP A 73 -1.65 -11.97 0.60
N GLY A 74 -2.23 -10.84 1.02
CA GLY A 74 -1.72 -10.05 2.13
C GLY A 74 -2.30 -10.47 3.47
N LEU A 75 -2.08 -9.66 4.50
CA LEU A 75 -2.65 -9.89 5.84
C LEU A 75 -4.17 -9.68 5.88
N ALA A 76 -4.75 -9.02 4.88
CA ALA A 76 -6.17 -8.74 4.77
C ALA A 76 -6.75 -8.00 5.97
N LEU A 77 -5.97 -7.07 6.53
CA LEU A 77 -6.40 -6.17 7.62
C LEU A 77 -7.30 -5.06 7.08
N ILE A 78 -7.07 -4.65 5.84
CA ILE A 78 -7.91 -3.70 5.10
C ILE A 78 -8.20 -4.23 3.69
N GLY A 79 -9.23 -3.68 3.05
CA GLY A 79 -9.62 -3.99 1.68
C GLY A 79 -8.58 -3.61 0.60
N PRO A 80 -8.12 -2.35 0.53
CA PRO A 80 -7.21 -1.90 -0.52
C PRO A 80 -5.81 -2.48 -0.36
N SER A 81 -5.09 -2.57 -1.48
CA SER A 81 -3.65 -2.79 -1.48
C SER A 81 -2.91 -1.48 -1.24
N ILE A 82 -1.66 -1.56 -0.80
CA ILE A 82 -0.84 -0.40 -0.46
C ILE A 82 0.45 -0.43 -1.28
N GLU A 83 0.82 0.74 -1.80
CA GLU A 83 2.12 1.02 -2.38
C GLU A 83 2.72 2.21 -1.61
N THR A 84 3.99 2.13 -1.24
CA THR A 84 4.68 3.21 -0.51
C THR A 84 5.73 3.87 -1.40
N HIS A 85 6.35 4.96 -0.96
CA HIS A 85 7.41 5.66 -1.71
C HIS A 85 6.95 6.11 -3.10
N ALA A 86 5.67 6.43 -3.24
CA ALA A 86 5.05 6.67 -4.53
C ALA A 86 5.72 7.82 -5.32
N ASP A 87 6.17 8.85 -4.61
CA ASP A 87 6.87 10.03 -5.12
C ASP A 87 8.35 9.78 -5.39
N THR A 88 9.09 9.18 -4.45
CA THR A 88 10.55 9.02 -4.55
C THR A 88 10.98 7.83 -5.39
N GLN A 89 10.13 6.80 -5.49
CA GLN A 89 10.38 5.58 -6.24
C GLN A 89 9.52 5.44 -7.50
N TYR A 90 8.70 6.45 -7.82
CA TYR A 90 7.86 6.51 -9.02
C TYR A 90 6.89 5.32 -9.15
N LEU A 91 6.36 4.83 -8.03
CA LEU A 91 5.67 3.54 -7.96
C LEU A 91 4.20 3.57 -8.43
N LEU A 92 3.67 4.72 -8.83
CA LEU A 92 2.32 4.82 -9.40
C LEU A 92 2.15 3.93 -10.65
N GLY A 93 3.19 3.79 -11.48
CA GLY A 93 3.16 2.91 -12.65
C GLY A 93 2.95 1.44 -12.29
N ARG A 94 3.58 0.98 -11.20
CA ARG A 94 3.40 -0.38 -10.66
C ARG A 94 2.00 -0.57 -10.09
N ALA A 95 1.47 0.40 -9.37
CA ALA A 95 0.10 0.35 -8.86
C ALA A 95 -0.93 0.20 -10.01
N LEU A 96 -0.82 1.01 -11.06
CA LEU A 96 -1.71 0.93 -12.23
C LEU A 96 -1.62 -0.44 -12.91
N ALA A 97 -0.41 -0.96 -13.11
CA ALA A 97 -0.20 -2.27 -13.70
C ALA A 97 -0.74 -3.41 -12.81
N ALA A 98 -0.61 -3.30 -11.49
CA ALA A 98 -1.17 -4.24 -10.53
C ALA A 98 -2.71 -4.25 -10.55
N LEU A 99 -3.37 -3.09 -10.70
CA LEU A 99 -4.83 -3.01 -10.88
C LEU A 99 -5.30 -3.64 -12.19
N GLN A 100 -4.48 -3.59 -13.23
CA GLN A 100 -4.83 -4.15 -14.54
C GLN A 100 -4.82 -5.69 -14.56
N THR A 101 -3.99 -6.33 -13.72
CA THR A 101 -3.76 -7.78 -13.77
C THR A 101 -4.12 -8.51 -12.48
N GLY A 102 -4.19 -7.80 -11.36
CA GLY A 102 -4.36 -8.36 -10.03
C GLY A 102 -5.82 -8.36 -9.58
N PRO A 103 -6.13 -9.12 -8.52
CA PRO A 103 -7.49 -9.22 -7.97
C PRO A 103 -7.93 -8.01 -7.12
N MET A 104 -7.04 -7.04 -6.89
CA MET A 104 -7.32 -5.85 -6.10
C MET A 104 -8.21 -4.86 -6.84
N ARG A 105 -9.09 -4.18 -6.10
CA ARG A 105 -10.03 -3.18 -6.65
C ARG A 105 -9.52 -1.75 -6.53
N SER A 106 -8.65 -1.50 -5.56
CA SER A 106 -8.12 -0.19 -5.27
C SER A 106 -6.76 -0.28 -4.59
N ILE A 107 -5.90 0.68 -4.88
CA ILE A 107 -4.58 0.82 -4.28
C ILE A 107 -4.46 2.21 -3.68
N ALA A 108 -3.92 2.31 -2.46
CA ALA A 108 -3.43 3.57 -1.92
C ALA A 108 -1.91 3.66 -2.19
N ALA A 109 -1.51 4.61 -3.02
CA ALA A 109 -0.12 4.98 -3.22
C ALA A 109 0.22 6.10 -2.24
N ILE A 110 1.16 5.84 -1.32
CA ILE A 110 1.52 6.71 -0.21
C ILE A 110 2.93 7.27 -0.48
N ASP A 111 3.06 8.59 -0.49
CA ASP A 111 4.34 9.28 -0.63
C ASP A 111 5.22 9.08 0.62
N GLU A 112 6.51 9.38 0.51
CA GLU A 112 7.39 9.49 1.68
C GLU A 112 6.90 10.55 2.67
N GLU A 113 7.36 10.45 3.93
CA GLU A 113 6.97 11.36 5.04
C GLU A 113 5.45 11.49 5.22
N THR A 114 4.69 10.46 4.84
CA THR A 114 3.22 10.46 4.83
C THR A 114 2.66 9.17 5.42
N ALA A 115 1.57 9.28 6.18
CA ALA A 115 0.86 8.14 6.73
C ALA A 115 -0.62 8.20 6.38
N LEU A 116 -1.16 7.05 5.94
CA LEU A 116 -2.60 6.82 5.84
C LEU A 116 -3.08 6.14 7.12
N VAL A 117 -3.89 6.86 7.91
CA VAL A 117 -4.56 6.27 9.07
C VAL A 117 -5.92 5.76 8.63
N VAL A 118 -6.22 4.50 8.88
CA VAL A 118 -7.50 3.87 8.53
C VAL A 118 -8.20 3.39 9.80
N ASP A 119 -9.42 3.87 10.01
CA ASP A 119 -10.33 3.26 10.98
C ASP A 119 -10.89 1.97 10.36
N VAL A 120 -10.44 0.82 10.86
CA VAL A 120 -10.81 -0.49 10.31
C VAL A 120 -12.29 -0.84 10.50
N THR A 121 -13.02 -0.14 11.38
CA THR A 121 -14.44 -0.39 11.64
C THR A 121 -15.32 0.42 10.70
N SER A 122 -15.02 1.71 10.55
CA SER A 122 -15.80 2.63 9.71
C SER A 122 -15.29 2.75 8.28
N GLY A 123 -14.07 2.30 8.01
CA GLY A 123 -13.39 2.46 6.72
C GLY A 123 -12.95 3.90 6.42
N ARG A 124 -13.18 4.84 7.34
CA ARG A 124 -12.73 6.22 7.18
C ARG A 124 -11.21 6.28 7.23
N SER A 125 -10.64 7.12 6.36
CA SER A 125 -9.21 7.38 6.30
C SER A 125 -8.90 8.84 6.60
N LYS A 126 -7.68 9.10 7.08
CA LYS A 126 -7.08 10.44 7.11
C LYS A 126 -5.62 10.37 6.71
N VAL A 127 -5.12 11.45 6.14
CA VAL A 127 -3.71 11.63 5.81
C VAL A 127 -3.01 12.41 6.91
N LEU A 128 -1.84 11.93 7.33
CA LEU A 128 -0.88 12.64 8.16
C LEU A 128 0.43 12.82 7.39
N GLY A 129 1.20 13.86 7.71
CA GLY A 129 2.53 14.07 7.13
C GLY A 129 2.56 15.09 5.99
N ARG A 130 3.64 15.08 5.22
CA ARG A 130 3.97 16.17 4.28
C ARG A 130 3.58 15.87 2.84
N GLY A 131 3.62 14.62 2.41
CA GLY A 131 3.24 14.19 1.07
C GLY A 131 1.73 13.92 0.93
N ARG A 132 1.38 13.03 0.00
CA ARG A 132 0.01 12.72 -0.40
C ARG A 132 -0.29 11.24 -0.31
N VAL A 133 -1.59 10.94 -0.25
CA VAL A 133 -2.12 9.60 -0.51
C VAL A 133 -2.96 9.68 -1.77
N THR A 134 -2.56 8.92 -2.78
CA THR A 134 -3.25 8.81 -4.06
C THR A 134 -3.99 7.48 -4.11
N TRP A 135 -5.32 7.55 -4.20
CA TRP A 135 -6.14 6.38 -4.45
C TRP A 135 -6.27 6.14 -5.94
N VAL A 136 -6.03 4.90 -6.34
CA VAL A 136 -6.18 4.43 -7.70
C VAL A 136 -7.14 3.25 -7.71
N SER A 137 -8.09 3.24 -8.63
CA SER A 137 -8.99 2.12 -8.88
C SER A 137 -9.23 1.94 -10.38
N ALA A 138 -9.63 0.74 -10.80
CA ALA A 138 -10.04 0.48 -12.16
C ALA A 138 -11.55 0.72 -12.33
N ASP A 139 -11.94 1.34 -13.44
CA ASP A 139 -13.33 1.50 -13.89
C ASP A 139 -13.39 1.23 -15.40
N GLY A 140 -13.76 0.01 -15.78
CA GLY A 140 -13.74 -0.45 -17.16
C GLY A 140 -12.34 -0.41 -17.77
N ASP A 141 -12.17 0.39 -18.82
CA ASP A 141 -10.90 0.61 -19.54
C ASP A 141 -10.10 1.80 -19.00
N ARG A 142 -10.50 2.36 -17.87
CA ARG A 142 -9.91 3.57 -17.27
C ARG A 142 -9.44 3.32 -15.85
N PHE A 143 -8.51 4.17 -15.42
CA PHE A 143 -8.18 4.32 -14.02
C PHE A 143 -8.83 5.58 -13.47
N VAL A 144 -9.42 5.46 -12.28
CA VAL A 144 -9.88 6.59 -11.48
C VAL A 144 -8.80 6.89 -10.47
N VAL A 145 -8.33 8.13 -10.49
CA VAL A 145 -7.32 8.65 -9.55
C VAL A 145 -7.96 9.75 -8.72
N ARG A 146 -7.91 9.62 -7.39
CA ARG A 146 -8.29 10.70 -6.47
C ARG A 146 -7.24 10.84 -5.37
N PHE A 147 -7.08 12.05 -4.87
CA PHE A 147 -6.28 12.29 -3.68
C PHE A 147 -7.16 12.14 -2.44
N GLU A 148 -6.64 11.51 -1.40
CA GLU A 148 -7.30 11.54 -0.10
C GLU A 148 -7.27 12.98 0.45
N PRO A 149 -8.41 13.52 0.90
CA PRO A 149 -8.43 14.84 1.52
C PRO A 149 -7.51 14.88 2.73
N ARG A 150 -6.79 16.00 2.88
CA ARG A 150 -6.13 16.32 4.14
C ARG A 150 -7.16 16.99 5.03
N ASP A 151 -7.25 16.56 6.28
CA ASP A 151 -7.85 17.43 7.30
C ASP A 151 -7.05 18.73 7.27
N SER A 152 -7.74 19.87 7.22
CA SER A 152 -7.09 21.17 7.32
C SER A 152 -6.37 21.23 8.67
N GLN A 153 -5.07 20.95 8.67
CA GLN A 153 -4.21 21.33 9.77
C GLN A 153 -4.32 22.85 9.91
N PRO A 154 -4.51 23.40 11.12
CA PRO A 154 -4.26 24.82 11.31
C PRO A 154 -2.86 25.09 10.75
N ALA A 155 -2.74 26.15 9.93
CA ALA A 155 -1.47 26.53 9.35
C ALA A 155 -0.42 26.56 10.46
N ASP A 156 0.67 25.81 10.29
CA ASP A 156 1.82 25.89 11.18
C ASP A 156 2.18 27.37 11.32
N GLU A 157 2.06 27.89 12.55
CA GLU A 157 2.67 29.17 12.90
C GLU A 157 4.18 29.00 12.69
N SER A 158 4.70 29.87 11.83
CA SER A 158 6.06 29.94 11.31
C SER A 158 7.18 29.82 12.35
#